data_AF-A0A7Z2W081-F1
#
_entry.id   AF-A0A7Z2W081-F1
#
_cell.length_a   1.000
_cell.length_b   1.000
_cell.length_c   1.000
_cell.angle_alpha   90.00
_cell.angle_beta   90.00
_cell.angle_gamma   90.00
#
_symmetry.space_group_name_H-M   'P 1'
#
loop_
_entity.id
_entity.type
_entity.pdbx_description
1 polymer ?
#
loop_
_entity_poly.entity_id
_entity_poly.type
_entity_poly.pdbx_seq_one_letter_code
_entity_poly.pdbx_strand_id
1 'polypeptide(L)'
;MRLPLQIALTLAGAALAAQALAASPQVVLDRSQFVSQQAVDPATLDDYRGGFVTDTGLSVSLGLERIVTINGNVADRTSIELGDLGSLTSGKTTLSGTAANQLMLIQNGAAQSLQAGASLLGGTIIQNSLNDQLINNATIINASVNARGMLQSMNFQSTLSNALNTAATGR
;
A
#
# COMPACT_ATOMS: atom_id res chain seq x y z
N MET A 1 46.08 54.72 27.88
CA MET A 1 46.49 53.47 28.57
C MET A 1 45.21 52.69 28.81
N ARG A 2 44.88 51.65 28.03
CA ARG A 2 45.13 50.21 28.32
C ARG A 2 44.68 49.85 29.76
N LEU A 3 43.73 48.97 30.05
CA LEU A 3 43.18 47.75 29.44
C LEU A 3 41.81 47.44 30.16
N PRO A 4 41.04 46.39 29.76
CA PRO A 4 39.65 46.11 30.12
C PRO A 4 39.49 45.21 31.36
N LEU A 5 38.28 45.16 31.95
CA LEU A 5 37.86 44.07 32.83
C LEU A 5 36.35 43.82 32.72
N GLN A 6 36.00 42.56 32.44
CA GLN A 6 34.66 41.99 32.48
C GLN A 6 34.10 42.00 33.92
N ILE A 7 32.77 42.01 34.09
CA ILE A 7 32.02 41.16 35.03
C ILE A 7 30.51 41.43 34.85
N ALA A 8 29.76 40.34 34.64
CA ALA A 8 28.32 40.27 34.52
C ALA A 8 27.60 40.50 35.85
N LEU A 9 26.39 41.09 35.86
CA LEU A 9 25.36 40.76 36.87
C LEU A 9 23.97 41.36 36.59
N THR A 10 22.94 40.48 36.53
CA THR A 10 21.52 40.68 36.96
C THR A 10 20.61 41.66 36.18
N LEU A 11 19.28 41.53 36.08
CA LEU A 11 18.29 41.06 37.05
C LEU A 11 16.88 40.87 36.40
N ALA A 12 16.14 39.86 36.88
CA ALA A 12 14.68 39.76 37.12
C ALA A 12 13.61 39.90 36.02
N GLY A 13 12.62 39.00 36.13
CA GLY A 13 11.26 39.19 35.61
C GLY A 13 10.37 37.97 35.87
N ALA A 14 9.84 37.86 37.08
CA ALA A 14 8.94 36.81 37.52
C ALA A 14 7.55 36.88 36.85
N ALA A 15 6.96 35.73 36.52
CA ALA A 15 5.51 35.57 36.47
C ALA A 15 5.13 34.11 36.75
N LEU A 16 4.54 33.91 37.93
CA LEU A 16 3.83 32.73 38.37
C LEU A 16 2.59 32.51 37.48
N ALA A 17 2.44 31.34 36.87
CA ALA A 17 1.16 30.88 36.33
C ALA A 17 0.98 29.40 36.69
N ALA A 18 0.24 29.18 37.77
CA ALA A 18 -0.29 27.87 38.10
C ALA A 18 -1.32 27.47 37.02
N GLN A 19 -1.03 26.41 36.26
CA GLN A 19 -2.04 25.72 35.46
C GLN A 19 -1.96 24.24 35.80
N ALA A 20 -2.99 23.79 36.53
CA ALA A 20 -3.29 22.38 36.71
C ALA A 20 -3.60 21.77 35.34
N LEU A 21 -2.63 21.04 34.77
CA LEU A 21 -2.88 20.18 33.63
C LEU A 21 -3.08 18.77 34.17
N ALA A 22 -4.33 18.32 34.18
CA ALA A 22 -4.67 16.93 34.41
C ALA A 22 -3.88 16.07 33.41
N ALA A 23 -2.91 15.31 33.93
CA ALA A 23 -2.17 14.35 33.13
C ALA A 23 -3.14 13.23 32.72
N SER A 24 -3.68 13.31 31.51
CA SER A 24 -4.25 12.15 30.83
C SER A 24 -3.21 11.02 30.88
N PRO A 25 -3.55 9.79 31.33
CA PRO A 25 -2.61 8.69 31.30
C PRO A 25 -2.21 8.48 29.85
N GLN A 26 -0.99 8.88 29.52
CA GLN A 26 -0.39 8.60 28.24
C GLN A 26 -0.22 7.09 28.23
N VAL A 27 -1.07 6.38 27.47
CA VAL A 27 -0.81 5.00 27.11
C VAL A 27 0.42 5.05 26.22
N VAL A 28 1.59 4.99 26.86
CA VAL A 28 2.86 4.78 26.18
C VAL A 28 2.77 3.36 25.64
N LEU A 29 2.34 3.24 24.39
CA LEU A 29 2.49 1.99 23.65
C LEU A 29 3.98 1.73 23.60
N ASP A 30 4.43 0.77 24.41
CA ASP A 30 5.81 0.33 24.43
C ASP A 30 6.14 -0.27 23.06
N ARG A 31 6.70 0.57 22.18
CA ARG A 31 7.08 0.17 20.82
C ARG A 31 8.25 -0.82 20.83
N SER A 32 8.85 -1.10 21.99
CA SER A 32 9.86 -2.16 22.14
C SER A 32 9.27 -3.57 22.04
N GLN A 33 7.96 -3.71 22.08
CA GLN A 33 7.29 -5.00 21.82
C GLN A 33 7.31 -5.38 20.33
N PHE A 34 7.61 -4.42 19.44
CA PHE A 34 7.82 -4.65 18.00
C PHE A 34 9.31 -4.66 17.64
N VAL A 35 10.18 -5.01 18.59
CA VAL A 35 11.61 -5.20 18.31
C VAL A 35 11.76 -6.28 17.24
N SER A 36 12.48 -5.96 16.16
CA SER A 36 12.74 -6.78 14.97
C SER A 36 13.45 -8.12 15.23
N GLN A 37 13.72 -8.47 16.49
CA GLN A 37 14.51 -9.63 16.90
C GLN A 37 13.80 -10.98 16.64
N GLN A 38 12.49 -10.95 16.32
CA GLN A 38 11.73 -12.13 15.90
C GLN A 38 10.98 -11.88 14.58
N ALA A 39 11.57 -11.07 13.68
CA ALA A 39 11.06 -11.00 12.31
C ALA A 39 11.28 -12.39 11.66
N VAL A 40 10.18 -13.10 11.40
CA VAL A 40 10.19 -14.35 10.64
C VAL A 40 10.71 -14.05 9.23
N ASP A 41 11.53 -14.95 8.69
CA ASP A 41 12.07 -14.81 7.34
C ASP A 41 10.93 -14.59 6.32
N PRO A 42 11.07 -13.63 5.37
CA PRO A 42 10.04 -13.33 4.39
C PRO A 42 9.54 -14.56 3.62
N ALA A 43 10.43 -15.50 3.27
CA ALA A 43 10.03 -16.71 2.55
C ALA A 43 9.17 -17.63 3.42
N THR A 44 9.43 -17.68 4.72
CA THR A 44 8.61 -18.43 5.67
C THR A 44 7.22 -17.79 5.84
N LEU A 45 7.15 -16.46 5.86
CA LEU A 45 5.86 -15.74 5.88
C LEU A 45 5.08 -15.92 4.58
N ASP A 46 5.77 -15.98 3.44
CA ASP A 46 5.15 -16.24 2.13
C ASP A 46 4.53 -17.64 2.11
N ASP A 47 5.22 -18.66 2.59
CA ASP A 47 4.68 -20.02 2.73
C ASP A 47 3.42 -20.06 3.60
N TYR A 48 3.42 -19.40 4.77
CA TYR A 48 2.24 -19.34 5.64
C TYR A 48 1.09 -18.51 5.05
N ARG A 49 1.39 -17.55 4.18
CA ARG A 49 0.41 -16.74 3.45
C ARG A 49 -0.04 -17.41 2.15
N GLY A 50 0.48 -18.59 1.85
CA GLY A 50 0.09 -19.42 0.72
C GLY A 50 0.96 -19.26 -0.53
N GLY A 51 1.97 -18.38 -0.52
CA GLY A 51 2.96 -18.16 -1.57
C GLY A 51 2.36 -17.74 -2.92
N PHE A 52 2.89 -16.71 -3.58
CA PHE A 52 2.55 -16.44 -4.97
C PHE A 52 3.20 -17.54 -5.83
N VAL A 53 2.50 -18.66 -6.07
CA VAL A 53 3.07 -19.77 -6.84
C VAL A 53 3.28 -19.34 -8.29
N THR A 54 4.55 -19.19 -8.71
CA THR A 54 4.92 -19.12 -10.14
C THR A 54 6.27 -19.76 -10.43
N ASP A 55 6.22 -21.02 -10.87
CA ASP A 55 6.97 -21.62 -12.02
C ASP A 55 6.23 -22.89 -12.55
N THR A 56 5.03 -23.18 -12.03
CA THR A 56 4.39 -24.52 -12.04
C THR A 56 2.93 -24.52 -12.55
N GLY A 57 2.49 -23.44 -13.24
CA GLY A 57 1.24 -23.47 -14.03
C GLY A 57 0.03 -22.74 -13.46
N LEU A 58 0.21 -21.89 -12.44
CA LEU A 58 -0.74 -20.84 -12.05
C LEU A 58 -0.17 -19.49 -12.51
N SER A 59 -0.86 -18.76 -13.38
CA SER A 59 -0.47 -17.37 -13.73
C SER A 59 -1.60 -16.43 -13.32
N VAL A 60 -1.26 -15.39 -12.57
CA VAL A 60 -2.23 -14.40 -12.06
C VAL A 60 -1.89 -13.06 -12.68
N SER A 61 -2.84 -12.46 -13.38
CA SER A 61 -2.70 -11.12 -13.94
C SER A 61 -3.65 -10.15 -13.28
N LEU A 62 -3.15 -8.93 -13.02
CA LEU A 62 -3.91 -7.87 -12.36
C LEU A 62 -3.92 -6.58 -13.20
N GLY A 63 -5.11 -6.01 -13.37
CA GLY A 63 -5.33 -4.66 -13.90
C GLY A 63 -6.06 -3.81 -12.86
N LEU A 64 -5.72 -2.53 -12.79
CA LEU A 64 -6.32 -1.55 -11.89
C LEU A 64 -6.89 -0.39 -12.71
N GLU A 65 -8.20 -0.19 -12.65
CA GLU A 65 -8.85 0.99 -13.22
C GLU A 65 -9.33 1.89 -12.08
N ARG A 66 -9.00 3.18 -12.15
CA ARG A 66 -9.53 4.20 -11.26
C ARG A 66 -10.32 5.20 -12.05
N ILE A 67 -11.52 5.53 -11.60
CA ILE A 67 -12.38 6.52 -12.23
C ILE A 67 -12.86 7.49 -11.16
N VAL A 68 -12.68 8.78 -11.42
CA VAL A 68 -13.30 9.86 -10.66
C VAL A 68 -14.42 10.44 -11.50
N THR A 69 -15.62 10.49 -10.93
CA THR A 69 -16.77 11.13 -11.54
C THR A 69 -17.28 12.28 -10.68
N ILE A 70 -17.73 13.35 -11.34
CA ILE A 70 -18.33 14.53 -10.73
C ILE A 70 -19.69 14.74 -11.39
N ASN A 71 -20.76 14.65 -10.61
CA ASN A 71 -22.16 14.75 -11.08
C ASN A 71 -22.48 13.79 -12.23
N GLY A 72 -21.91 12.58 -12.21
CA GLY A 72 -22.07 11.56 -13.24
C GLY A 72 -21.15 11.70 -14.47
N ASN A 73 -20.37 12.78 -14.57
CA ASN A 73 -19.38 12.96 -15.64
C ASN A 73 -18.01 12.47 -15.19
N VAL A 74 -17.26 11.79 -16.07
CA VAL A 74 -15.89 11.35 -15.77
C VAL A 74 -14.97 12.57 -15.74
N ALA A 75 -14.41 12.86 -14.56
CA ALA A 75 -13.44 13.92 -14.35
C ALA A 75 -12.01 13.43 -14.59
N ASP A 76 -11.72 12.17 -14.24
CA ASP A 76 -10.41 11.56 -14.49
C ASP A 76 -10.52 10.02 -14.56
N ARG A 77 -9.60 9.39 -15.30
CA ARG A 77 -9.49 7.93 -15.41
C ARG A 77 -8.02 7.51 -15.51
N THR A 78 -7.63 6.58 -14.65
CA THR A 78 -6.32 5.91 -14.70
C THR A 78 -6.52 4.42 -14.96
N SER A 79 -5.67 3.83 -15.80
CA SER A 79 -5.58 2.38 -15.94
C SER A 79 -4.13 1.93 -15.78
N ILE A 80 -3.90 0.94 -14.93
CA ILE A 80 -2.58 0.36 -14.67
C ILE A 80 -2.68 -1.15 -14.90
N GLU A 81 -1.95 -1.65 -15.88
CA GLU A 81 -1.78 -3.08 -16.11
C GLU A 81 -0.52 -3.56 -15.40
N LEU A 82 -0.67 -4.47 -14.45
CA LEU A 82 0.45 -5.04 -13.70
C LEU A 82 1.01 -6.30 -14.37
N GLY A 83 0.25 -6.94 -15.26
CA GLY A 83 0.70 -8.18 -15.93
C GLY A 83 0.82 -9.34 -14.95
N ASP A 84 1.74 -10.28 -15.20
CA ASP A 84 1.95 -11.46 -14.35
C ASP A 84 2.49 -11.08 -12.97
N LEU A 85 1.69 -11.27 -11.94
CA LEU A 85 2.02 -10.87 -10.58
C LEU A 85 3.19 -11.68 -10.02
N GLY A 86 3.36 -12.93 -10.47
CA GLY A 86 4.50 -13.76 -10.09
C GLY A 86 5.84 -13.23 -10.57
N SER A 87 5.90 -12.70 -11.80
CA SER A 87 7.12 -12.06 -12.32
C SER A 87 7.42 -10.74 -11.62
N LEU A 88 6.40 -9.95 -11.27
CA LEU A 88 6.53 -8.72 -10.49
C LEU A 88 7.04 -8.98 -9.07
N THR A 89 6.41 -9.90 -8.34
CA THR A 89 6.78 -10.17 -6.94
C THR A 89 8.12 -10.88 -6.80
N SER A 90 8.54 -11.66 -7.81
CA SER A 90 9.86 -12.29 -7.85
C SER A 90 10.97 -11.35 -8.34
N GLY A 91 10.64 -10.08 -8.65
CA GLY A 91 11.59 -9.08 -9.12
C GLY A 91 12.10 -9.31 -10.55
N LYS A 92 11.55 -10.30 -11.28
CA LYS A 92 11.90 -10.56 -12.69
C LYS A 92 11.34 -9.49 -13.62
N THR A 93 10.23 -8.87 -13.23
CA THR A 93 9.63 -7.72 -13.91
C THR A 93 9.55 -6.57 -12.92
N THR A 94 9.87 -5.36 -13.36
CA THR A 94 9.71 -4.15 -12.56
C THR A 94 8.51 -3.37 -13.07
N LEU A 95 7.64 -2.95 -12.15
CA LEU A 95 6.61 -1.98 -12.48
C LEU A 95 7.27 -0.62 -12.71
N SER A 96 6.93 0.07 -13.80
CA SER A 96 7.47 1.41 -14.06
C SER A 96 7.16 2.32 -12.87
N GLY A 97 8.20 2.93 -12.27
CA GLY A 97 8.03 3.81 -11.11
C GLY A 97 7.13 5.02 -11.39
N THR A 98 6.99 5.42 -12.66
CA THR A 98 6.04 6.45 -13.10
C THR A 98 4.58 6.01 -13.02
N ALA A 99 4.29 4.72 -13.24
CA ALA A 99 2.94 4.16 -13.13
C ALA A 99 2.56 3.90 -11.66
N ALA A 100 3.53 3.44 -10.85
CA ALA A 100 3.31 3.11 -9.45
C ALA A 100 3.09 4.34 -8.55
N ASN A 101 3.70 5.48 -8.89
CA ASN A 101 3.76 6.65 -8.03
C ASN A 101 3.07 7.89 -8.62
N GLN A 102 2.14 7.68 -9.55
CA GLN A 102 1.42 8.79 -10.16
C GLN A 102 0.46 9.41 -9.15
N LEU A 103 0.72 10.67 -8.80
CA LEU A 103 -0.22 11.51 -8.07
C LEU A 103 -1.17 12.16 -9.07
N MET A 104 -2.47 12.02 -8.83
CA MET A 104 -3.50 12.69 -9.63
C MET A 104 -4.14 13.82 -8.84
N LEU A 105 -4.21 14.99 -9.45
CA LEU A 105 -4.83 16.18 -8.86
C LEU A 105 -6.04 16.57 -9.72
N ILE A 106 -7.25 16.33 -9.21
CA ILE A 106 -8.49 16.75 -9.85
C ILE A 106 -8.95 18.03 -9.17
N GLN A 107 -9.15 19.09 -9.96
CA GLN A 107 -9.68 20.36 -9.46
C GLN A 107 -11.08 20.60 -10.02
N ASN A 108 -12.05 20.78 -9.13
CA ASN A 108 -13.42 21.15 -9.42
C ASN A 108 -13.70 22.54 -8.85
N GLY A 109 -13.72 23.55 -9.73
CA GLY A 109 -13.99 24.95 -9.39
C GLY A 109 -12.77 25.87 -9.33
N ALA A 110 -13.03 27.13 -9.00
CA ALA A 110 -12.03 28.20 -8.97
C ALA A 110 -11.21 28.23 -7.66
N ALA A 111 -10.72 27.06 -7.22
CA ALA A 111 -9.80 26.98 -6.10
C ALA A 111 -8.35 27.29 -6.56
N GLN A 112 -7.48 27.66 -5.63
CA GLN A 112 -6.04 27.62 -5.90
C GLN A 112 -5.63 26.15 -6.06
N SER A 113 -5.04 25.83 -7.22
CA SER A 113 -4.52 24.48 -7.48
C SER A 113 -3.49 24.13 -6.40
N LEU A 114 -3.68 22.98 -5.74
CA LEU A 114 -2.69 22.49 -4.79
C LEU A 114 -1.41 22.27 -5.59
N GLN A 115 -0.37 23.06 -5.31
CA GLN A 115 0.96 22.75 -5.78
C GLN A 115 1.43 21.53 -4.96
N ALA A 116 1.08 20.33 -5.41
CA ALA A 116 1.49 19.11 -4.75
C ALA A 116 3.03 19.07 -4.74
N GLY A 117 3.62 19.33 -3.58
CA GLY A 117 5.05 19.18 -3.37
C GLY A 117 5.47 17.75 -3.66
N ALA A 118 6.72 17.56 -4.08
CA ALA A 118 7.29 16.33 -4.64
C ALA A 118 7.31 15.07 -3.72
N SER A 119 6.46 15.01 -2.69
CA SER A 119 6.47 13.98 -1.65
C SER A 119 5.06 13.51 -1.24
N LEU A 120 4.11 13.51 -2.17
CA LEU A 120 2.87 12.76 -1.99
C LEU A 120 3.00 11.46 -2.80
N LEU A 121 3.23 10.35 -2.08
CA LEU A 121 3.27 9.02 -2.67
C LEU A 121 1.91 8.71 -3.32
N GLY A 122 1.95 8.04 -4.47
CA GLY A 122 0.86 7.86 -5.44
C GLY A 122 -0.55 7.79 -4.84
N GLY A 123 -1.46 8.60 -5.39
CA GLY A 123 -2.81 8.74 -4.88
C GLY A 123 -3.63 9.73 -5.70
N THR A 124 -4.90 9.90 -5.33
CA THR A 124 -5.82 10.82 -6.00
C THR A 124 -6.27 11.88 -5.02
N ILE A 125 -5.99 13.14 -5.32
CA ILE A 125 -6.41 14.30 -4.55
C ILE A 125 -7.45 15.04 -5.37
N ILE A 126 -8.61 15.28 -4.76
CA ILE A 126 -9.71 16.00 -5.38
C ILE A 126 -9.92 17.29 -4.61
N GLN A 127 -9.69 18.42 -5.27
CA GLN A 127 -9.97 19.75 -4.74
C GLN A 127 -11.30 20.23 -5.28
N ASN A 128 -12.29 20.37 -4.41
CA ASN A 128 -13.59 20.88 -4.79
C ASN A 128 -13.90 22.18 -4.04
N SER A 129 -14.24 23.25 -4.76
CA SER A 129 -14.68 24.52 -4.18
C SER A 129 -16.15 24.86 -4.45
N LEU A 130 -16.87 24.01 -5.19
CA LEU A 130 -18.32 24.20 -5.41
C LEU A 130 -19.15 23.42 -4.39
N ASN A 131 -20.31 23.95 -4.05
CA ASN A 131 -21.29 23.24 -3.23
C ASN A 131 -22.03 22.17 -4.05
N ASP A 132 -22.59 21.17 -3.35
CA ASP A 132 -23.53 20.20 -3.91
C ASP A 132 -22.98 19.38 -5.09
N GLN A 133 -21.69 19.06 -5.04
CA GLN A 133 -21.03 18.23 -6.04
C GLN A 133 -21.03 16.77 -5.59
N LEU A 134 -21.60 15.88 -6.41
CA LEU A 134 -21.49 14.44 -6.19
C LEU A 134 -20.17 13.95 -6.78
N ILE A 135 -19.22 13.64 -5.90
CA ILE A 135 -17.90 13.14 -6.28
C ILE A 135 -17.82 11.66 -5.96
N ASN A 136 -17.67 10.81 -6.97
CA ASN A 136 -17.45 9.37 -6.77
C ASN A 136 -16.05 9.00 -7.27
N ASN A 137 -15.26 8.37 -6.41
CA ASN A 137 -13.98 7.76 -6.76
C ASN A 137 -14.11 6.24 -6.66
N ALA A 138 -14.03 5.55 -7.79
CA ALA A 138 -14.12 4.10 -7.86
C ALA A 138 -12.78 3.51 -8.30
N THR A 139 -12.30 2.50 -7.57
CA THR A 139 -11.18 1.66 -8.01
C THR A 139 -11.72 0.27 -8.33
N ILE A 140 -11.55 -0.15 -9.57
CA ILE A 140 -11.95 -1.45 -10.08
C ILE A 140 -10.69 -2.29 -10.25
N ILE A 141 -10.69 -3.49 -9.69
CA ILE A 141 -9.57 -4.42 -9.75
C ILE A 141 -9.99 -5.59 -10.63
N ASN A 142 -9.32 -5.75 -11.76
CA ASN A 142 -9.54 -6.86 -12.70
C ASN A 142 -8.46 -7.91 -12.47
N ALA A 143 -8.82 -9.05 -11.89
CA ALA A 143 -7.90 -10.16 -11.67
C ALA A 143 -8.29 -11.36 -12.54
N SER A 144 -7.32 -11.91 -13.27
CA SER A 144 -7.49 -13.16 -14.02
C SER A 144 -6.49 -14.20 -13.57
N VAL A 145 -6.94 -15.44 -13.43
CA VAL A 145 -6.09 -16.56 -12.98
C VAL A 145 -6.14 -17.68 -14.01
N ASN A 146 -4.99 -18.13 -14.49
CA ASN A 146 -4.85 -19.29 -15.35
C ASN A 146 -4.41 -20.49 -14.51
N ALA A 147 -5.35 -21.42 -14.26
CA ALA A 147 -5.14 -22.61 -13.43
C ALA A 147 -4.98 -23.91 -14.25
N ARG A 148 -4.76 -23.83 -15.58
CA ARG A 148 -4.79 -25.01 -16.46
C ARG A 148 -3.77 -26.08 -16.07
N GLY A 149 -2.55 -25.68 -15.70
CA GLY A 149 -1.51 -26.63 -15.26
C GLY A 149 -1.87 -27.33 -13.95
N MET A 150 -2.46 -26.59 -13.00
CA MET A 150 -2.95 -27.14 -11.74
C MET A 150 -4.11 -28.10 -11.94
N LEU A 151 -5.06 -27.77 -12.81
CA LEU A 151 -6.17 -28.68 -13.13
C LEU A 151 -5.64 -29.96 -13.80
N GLN A 152 -4.64 -29.86 -14.67
CA GLN A 152 -4.00 -31.03 -15.29
C GLN A 152 -3.28 -31.90 -14.26
N SER A 153 -2.55 -31.32 -13.32
CA SER A 153 -1.85 -32.08 -12.27
C SER A 153 -2.82 -32.75 -11.29
N MET A 154 -3.91 -32.08 -10.90
CA MET A 154 -4.96 -32.68 -10.07
C MET A 154 -5.62 -33.87 -10.77
N ASN A 155 -5.93 -33.74 -12.06
CA ASN A 155 -6.52 -34.82 -12.84
C ASN A 155 -5.53 -35.98 -13.02
N PHE A 156 -4.24 -35.69 -13.26
CA PHE A 156 -3.22 -36.72 -13.35
C PHE A 156 -3.04 -37.47 -12.02
N GLN A 157 -2.95 -36.76 -10.90
CA GLN A 157 -2.83 -37.36 -9.57
C GLN A 157 -4.06 -38.20 -9.20
N SER A 158 -5.26 -37.72 -9.53
CA SER A 158 -6.51 -38.48 -9.34
C SER A 158 -6.50 -39.75 -10.19
N THR A 159 -6.12 -39.63 -11.47
CA THR A 159 -6.04 -40.78 -12.38
C THR A 159 -5.00 -41.79 -11.92
N LEU A 160 -3.82 -41.33 -11.48
CA LEU A 160 -2.76 -42.18 -10.96
C LEU A 160 -3.19 -42.86 -9.65
N SER A 161 -3.80 -42.12 -8.73
CA SER A 161 -4.30 -42.68 -7.46
C SER A 161 -5.38 -43.72 -7.71
N ASN A 162 -6.31 -43.46 -8.63
CA ASN A 162 -7.36 -44.42 -9.02
C ASN A 162 -6.77 -45.66 -9.70
N ALA A 163 -5.80 -45.48 -10.59
CA ALA A 163 -5.12 -46.59 -11.27
C ALA A 163 -4.33 -47.45 -10.29
N LEU A 164 -3.59 -46.82 -9.36
CA LEU A 164 -2.85 -47.52 -8.30
C LEU A 164 -3.79 -48.26 -7.35
N ASN A 165 -4.90 -47.64 -6.94
CA ASN A 165 -5.88 -48.26 -6.05
C ASN A 165 -6.56 -49.45 -6.75
N THR A 166 -6.97 -49.29 -8.02
CA THR A 166 -7.54 -50.38 -8.83
C THR A 166 -6.54 -51.52 -9.06
N ALA A 167 -5.27 -51.21 -9.34
CA ALA A 167 -4.22 -52.20 -9.50
C ALA A 167 -3.89 -52.94 -8.20
N ALA A 168 -3.94 -52.25 -7.05
CA ALA A 168 -3.70 -52.83 -5.74
C ALA A 168 -4.88 -53.69 -5.24
N THR A 169 -6.12 -53.31 -5.57
CA THR A 169 -7.32 -54.08 -5.18
C THR A 169 -7.68 -55.19 -6.16
N GLY A 170 -7.07 -55.22 -7.35
CA GLY A 170 -7.06 -56.37 -8.26
C GLY A 170 -8.44 -56.91 -8.67
N ARG A 171 -9.48 -56.06 -8.64
CA ARG A 171 -10.85 -56.39 -9.05
C ARG A 171 -11.45 -55.25 -9.84
#